data_AF-A0A6F9CX85-F1
#
_entry.id   AF-A0A6F9CX85-F1
#
_cell.length_a   1.000
_cell.length_b   1.000
_cell.length_c   1.000
_cell.angle_alpha   90.00
_cell.angle_beta   90.00
_cell.angle_gamma   90.00
#
_symmetry.space_group_name_H-M   'P 1'
#
loop_
_entity.id
_entity.type
_entity.pdbx_description
1 polymer ?
#
loop_
_entity_poly.entity_id
_entity_poly.type
_entity_poly.pdbx_seq_one_letter_code
_entity_poly.pdbx_strand_id
1 'polypeptide(L)'
;MPIRAYYTICSDFFDHSRDVAAIHCGHTFHYECLLHWFQTAPNKNCPQCRKQVSTRHIINKLFFDISGEEEGSSADPESLQNELNRMKAVLSTKERD
;
A
#
# COMPACT_ATOMS: atom_id res chain seq x y z
N MET A 1 8.86 4.63 1.90
CA MET A 1 8.86 3.29 1.24
C MET A 1 7.56 2.58 1.57
N PRO A 2 6.73 2.14 0.59
CA PRO A 2 5.49 1.42 0.90
C PRO A 2 5.84 0.10 1.59
N ILE A 3 5.09 -0.24 2.65
CA ILE A 3 5.20 -1.55 3.29
C ILE A 3 4.80 -2.59 2.23
N ARG A 4 5.80 -3.27 1.65
CA ARG A 4 5.59 -4.32 0.65
C ARG A 4 5.15 -5.60 1.36
N ALA A 5 3.89 -5.65 1.77
CA ALA A 5 3.24 -6.90 2.14
C ALA A 5 2.57 -7.48 0.87
N TYR A 6 3.15 -8.55 0.33
CA TYR A 6 2.60 -9.29 -0.80
C TYR A 6 1.56 -10.28 -0.26
N TYR A 7 0.29 -10.13 -0.63
CA TYR A 7 -0.74 -11.12 -0.28
C TYR A 7 -1.08 -12.03 -1.44
N THR A 8 -1.17 -13.32 -1.17
CA THR A 8 -1.52 -14.35 -2.15
C THR A 8 -3.00 -14.30 -2.58
N ILE A 9 -3.83 -13.46 -1.96
CA ILE A 9 -5.29 -13.38 -2.20
C ILE A 9 -5.64 -12.30 -3.22
N CYS A 10 -4.85 -11.23 -3.30
CA CYS A 10 -5.08 -10.12 -4.20
C CYS A 10 -3.74 -9.75 -4.85
N SER A 11 -3.66 -9.85 -6.17
CA SER A 11 -2.52 -9.35 -6.95
C SER A 11 -2.42 -7.82 -6.96
N ASP A 12 -3.23 -7.14 -6.15
CA ASP A 12 -3.30 -5.69 -6.00
C ASP A 12 -2.41 -5.22 -4.84
N PHE A 13 -1.77 -4.07 -5.06
CA PHE A 13 -1.07 -3.33 -4.03
C PHE A 13 -2.05 -2.82 -2.96
N PHE A 14 -1.55 -2.53 -1.76
CA PHE A 14 -2.32 -1.81 -0.75
C PHE A 14 -2.69 -0.44 -1.31
N ASP A 15 -3.93 -0.31 -1.77
CA ASP A 15 -4.51 0.99 -2.00
C ASP A 15 -4.94 1.53 -0.64
N HIS A 16 -4.52 2.75 -0.29
CA HIS A 16 -4.81 3.37 1.00
C HIS A 16 -6.31 3.53 1.28
N SER A 17 -7.15 3.30 0.26
CA SER A 17 -8.60 3.34 0.31
C SER A 17 -9.27 2.07 0.86
N ARG A 18 -8.57 0.92 0.95
CA ARG A 18 -9.19 -0.36 1.31
C ARG A 18 -8.93 -0.76 2.77
N ASP A 19 -9.99 -1.16 3.46
CA ASP A 19 -9.92 -1.63 4.84
C ASP A 19 -9.04 -2.87 4.98
N VAL A 20 -8.12 -2.85 5.95
CA VAL A 20 -7.22 -3.96 6.27
C VAL A 20 -7.76 -4.72 7.48
N ALA A 21 -7.91 -6.03 7.35
CA ALA A 21 -8.35 -6.93 8.42
C ALA A 21 -7.19 -7.81 8.91
N ALA A 22 -7.23 -8.21 10.18
CA ALA A 22 -6.30 -9.18 10.76
C ALA A 22 -7.01 -10.43 11.25
N ILE A 23 -6.36 -11.57 11.06
CA ILE A 23 -6.76 -12.85 11.63
C ILE A 23 -5.93 -13.10 12.89
N HIS A 24 -6.49 -13.77 13.91
CA HIS A 24 -5.78 -14.17 15.13
C HIS A 24 -4.45 -14.94 14.94
N CYS A 25 -4.18 -15.44 13.74
CA CYS A 25 -2.88 -16.04 13.40
C CYS A 25 -1.79 -15.01 13.06
N GLY A 26 -2.09 -13.71 13.08
CA GLY A 26 -1.17 -12.60 12.82
C GLY A 26 -1.14 -12.14 11.35
N HIS A 27 -1.73 -12.88 10.42
CA HIS A 27 -1.78 -12.49 9.02
C HIS A 27 -2.89 -11.46 8.78
N THR A 28 -2.53 -10.42 8.05
CA THR A 28 -3.39 -9.32 7.64
C THR A 28 -3.78 -9.49 6.17
N PHE A 29 -4.94 -8.98 5.75
CA PHE A 29 -5.44 -9.04 4.37
C PHE A 29 -6.43 -7.88 4.16
N HIS A 30 -6.73 -7.48 2.91
CA HIS A 30 -7.89 -6.60 2.69
C HIS A 30 -9.17 -7.28 3.20
N TYR A 31 -10.04 -6.49 3.84
CA TYR A 31 -11.28 -7.01 4.43
C TYR A 31 -12.16 -7.70 3.38
N GLU A 32 -12.33 -7.08 2.22
CA GLU A 32 -13.13 -7.64 1.12
C GLU A 32 -12.53 -8.94 0.56
N CYS A 33 -11.22 -8.98 0.36
CA CYS A 33 -10.53 -10.18 -0.13
C CYS A 33 -10.66 -11.33 0.87
N LEU A 34 -10.54 -11.04 2.16
CA LEU A 34 -10.72 -12.02 3.22
C LEU A 34 -12.17 -12.53 3.29
N LEU A 35 -13.13 -11.62 3.13
CA LEU A 35 -14.55 -11.97 3.10
C LEU A 35 -14.88 -12.86 1.90
N HIS A 36 -14.42 -12.50 0.70
CA HIS A 36 -14.60 -13.29 -0.51
C HIS A 36 -13.96 -14.67 -0.39
N TRP A 37 -12.77 -14.75 0.20
CA TRP A 37 -12.12 -16.04 0.50
C TRP A 37 -12.99 -16.92 1.39
N PHE A 38 -13.58 -16.39 2.47
CA PHE A 38 -14.45 -17.18 3.34
C PHE A 38 -15.80 -17.55 2.73
N GLN A 39 -16.22 -16.91 1.64
CA GLN A 39 -17.42 -17.28 0.89
C GLN A 39 -17.14 -18.42 -0.10
N THR A 40 -15.95 -18.43 -0.71
CA THR A 40 -15.58 -19.40 -1.76
C THR A 40 -14.86 -20.63 -1.24
N ALA A 41 -14.12 -20.50 -0.12
CA ALA A 41 -13.38 -21.61 0.44
C ALA A 41 -14.29 -22.61 1.18
N PRO A 42 -14.05 -23.92 1.04
CA PRO A 42 -14.84 -24.95 1.72
C PRO A 42 -14.68 -24.90 3.25
N ASN A 43 -13.55 -24.37 3.73
CA ASN A 43 -13.29 -24.19 5.15
C ASN A 43 -12.73 -22.77 5.39
N LYS A 44 -13.15 -22.16 6.49
CA LYS A 44 -12.64 -20.85 6.92
C LYS A 44 -11.24 -21.01 7.49
N ASN A 45 -10.23 -20.91 6.65
CA ASN A 45 -8.83 -21.03 7.02
C ASN A 45 -8.05 -19.81 6.55
N CYS A 46 -6.99 -19.46 7.27
CA CYS A 46 -6.05 -18.44 6.86
C CYS A 46 -5.46 -18.82 5.49
N PRO A 47 -5.49 -17.91 4.49
CA PRO A 47 -4.96 -18.19 3.16
C PRO A 47 -3.46 -18.48 3.15
N GLN A 48 -2.73 -17.93 4.11
CA GLN A 48 -1.27 -18.04 4.20
C GLN A 48 -0.80 -19.23 5.02
N CYS A 49 -1.27 -19.36 6.27
CA CYS A 49 -0.80 -20.42 7.18
C CYS A 49 -1.79 -21.56 7.40
N ARG A 50 -2.94 -21.54 6.71
CA ARG A 50 -4.00 -22.56 6.78
C ARG A 50 -4.61 -22.81 8.17
N LYS A 51 -4.26 -22.04 9.21
CA LYS A 51 -4.92 -22.11 10.52
C LYS A 51 -6.41 -21.82 10.39
N GLN A 52 -7.24 -22.60 11.08
CA GLN A 52 -8.69 -22.41 11.08
C GLN A 52 -9.04 -21.04 11.68
N VAL A 53 -9.98 -20.34 11.06
CA VAL A 53 -10.39 -18.98 11.43
C VAL A 53 -11.81 -19.00 11.96
N SER A 54 -11.96 -18.52 13.19
CA SER A 54 -13.27 -18.19 13.74
C SER A 54 -13.59 -16.72 13.47
N THR A 55 -14.77 -16.44 12.93
CA THR A 55 -15.20 -15.08 12.58
C THR A 55 -15.23 -14.13 13.77
N ARG A 56 -15.41 -14.66 14.98
CA ARG A 56 -15.37 -13.90 16.24
C ARG A 56 -13.98 -13.35 16.62
N HIS A 57 -12.90 -13.85 16.01
CA HIS A 57 -11.52 -13.44 16.29
C HIS A 57 -10.86 -12.75 15.09
N ILE A 58 -11.67 -12.15 14.22
CA ILE A 58 -11.19 -11.32 13.12
C ILE A 58 -11.31 -9.88 13.57
N ILE A 59 -10.25 -9.10 13.32
CA ILE A 59 -10.30 -7.65 13.45
C ILE A 59 -10.59 -7.13 12.04
N ASN A 60 -11.81 -6.64 11.81
CA ASN A 60 -12.29 -6.29 10.46
C ASN A 60 -11.60 -5.06 9.86
N LYS A 61 -11.09 -4.17 10.73
CA LYS A 61 -10.44 -2.93 10.32
C LYS A 61 -9.30 -2.60 11.28
N LEU A 62 -8.11 -2.43 10.72
CA LEU A 62 -6.91 -1.97 11.40
C LEU A 62 -6.67 -0.52 11.03
N PHE A 63 -6.37 0.29 12.04
CA PHE A 63 -5.96 1.67 11.87
C PHE A 63 -4.47 1.73 12.16
N PHE A 64 -3.68 1.98 11.13
CA PHE A 64 -2.26 2.20 11.28
C PHE A 64 -2.05 3.70 11.49
N ASP A 65 -1.55 4.08 12.67
CA ASP A 65 -1.04 5.44 12.90
C ASP A 65 0.30 5.57 12.17
N ILE A 66 0.22 5.70 10.86
CA ILE A 66 1.35 6.10 10.03
C ILE A 66 1.36 7.62 10.15
N SER A 67 2.08 8.13 11.15
CA SER A 67 2.38 9.55 11.24
C SER A 67 2.92 9.99 9.88
N GLY A 68 2.21 10.92 9.23
CA GLY A 68 2.33 11.18 7.79
C GLY A 68 3.71 11.61 7.34
N GLU A 69 4.55 10.65 7.01
CA GLU A 69 5.70 10.85 6.15
C GLU A 69 5.30 10.42 4.73
N GLU A 70 4.95 11.44 3.94
CA GLU A 70 5.05 11.50 2.47
C GLU A 70 3.80 11.18 1.61
N GLU A 71 2.73 11.98 1.73
CA GLU A 71 2.02 12.48 0.53
C GLU A 71 2.76 13.67 -0.14
N GLY A 72 3.97 13.97 0.34
CA GLY A 72 4.92 14.81 -0.36
C GLY A 72 5.60 14.00 -1.45
N SER A 73 5.35 14.36 -2.70
CA SER A 73 6.35 14.39 -3.76
C SER A 73 7.78 14.20 -3.21
N SER A 74 8.29 12.97 -3.17
CA SER A 74 9.73 12.77 -3.29
C SER A 74 10.08 13.13 -4.73
N ALA A 75 9.98 14.42 -5.08
CA ALA A 75 10.70 14.92 -6.22
C ALA A 75 12.15 14.70 -5.83
N ASP A 76 12.72 13.64 -6.42
CA ASP A 76 14.10 13.27 -6.23
C ASP A 76 14.93 14.56 -6.35
N PRO A 77 15.81 14.88 -5.39
CA PRO A 77 16.58 16.12 -5.43
C PRO A 77 17.32 16.28 -6.77
N GLU A 78 17.65 15.17 -7.45
CA GLU A 78 18.22 15.17 -8.79
C GLU A 78 17.21 15.62 -9.86
N SER A 79 15.93 15.24 -9.74
CA SER A 79 14.86 15.67 -10.64
C SER A 79 14.63 17.20 -10.56
N LEU A 80 14.57 17.74 -9.34
CA LEU A 80 14.46 19.19 -9.11
C LEU A 80 15.68 19.93 -9.66
N GLN A 81 16.87 19.39 -9.43
CA GLN A 81 18.11 20.00 -9.92
C GLN A 81 18.18 19.99 -11.46
N ASN A 82 17.71 18.91 -12.09
CA ASN A 82 17.62 18.80 -13.54
C ASN A 82 16.65 19.83 -14.13
N GLU A 83 15.51 20.07 -13.48
CA GLU A 83 14.55 21.08 -13.92
C GLU A 83 15.10 22.50 -13.81
N LEU A 84 15.80 22.81 -12.71
CA LEU A 84 16.49 24.10 -12.53
C LEU A 84 17.57 24.33 -13.59
N ASN A 85 18.37 23.31 -13.90
CA ASN A 85 19.40 23.40 -14.92
C ASN A 85 18.80 23.66 -16.31
N ARG A 86 17.66 23.04 -16.63
CA ARG A 86 16.94 23.26 -17.89
C ARG A 86 16.42 24.69 -18.00
N MET A 87 15.79 25.20 -16.95
CA MET A 87 15.29 26.58 -16.93
C MET A 87 16.42 27.61 -17.06
N LYS A 88 17.56 27.37 -16.39
CA LYS A 88 18.74 28.24 -16.48
C LYS A 88 19.34 28.29 -17.89
N ALA A 89 19.35 27.16 -18.60
CA ALA A 89 19.82 27.12 -19.98
C ALA A 89 18.94 27.97 -20.92
N VAL A 90 17.61 27.91 -20.77
CA VAL A 90 16.67 28.70 -21.58
C VAL A 90 16.82 30.20 -21.32
N LEU A 91 17.00 30.60 -20.06
CA LEU A 91 17.26 32.00 -19.70
C LEU A 91 18.57 32.50 -20.30
N SER A 92 19.65 31.72 -20.20
CA SER A 92 20.95 32.08 -20.77
C SER A 92 20.93 32.22 -22.30
N THR A 93 20.03 31.51 -23.00
CA THR A 93 19.85 31.71 -24.45
C THR A 93 19.07 32.97 -24.77
N LYS A 94 18.13 33.39 -23.91
CA LYS A 94 17.29 34.56 -24.12
C LYS A 94 17.97 35.88 -23.75
N GLU A 95 18.99 35.84 -22.89
CA GLU A 95 19.81 37.01 -22.54
C GLU A 95 20.90 37.32 -23.59
N ARG A 96 21.00 36.50 -24.64
CA ARG A 96 22.04 36.59 -25.68
C ARG A 96 21.51 37.02 -27.05
N ASP A 97 20.20 37.31 -27.12
CA ASP A 97 19.48 38.02 -28.19
C ASP A 97 19.14 39.43 -27.70
#